data_AF-A0A150MVQ6-F1
#
_entry.id   AF-A0A150MVQ6-F1
#
_cell.length_a   1.000
_cell.length_b   1.000
_cell.length_c   1.000
_cell.angle_alpha   90.00
_cell.angle_beta   90.00
_cell.angle_gamma   90.00
#
_symmetry.space_group_name_H-M   'P 1'
#
loop_
_entity.id
_entity.type
_entity.pdbx_description
1 polymer ?
#
loop_
_entity_poly.entity_id
_entity_poly.type
_entity_poly.pdbx_seq_one_letter_code
_entity_poly.pdbx_strand_id
1 'polypeptide(L)'
;MYTSNFATVRKLPAHLKPVAISIGVPKWWNGPVEKRLAPTWQMLKMDRKNYDRLFKEKLARLDAEELYESLGDNAVLLCYEAHNDWCHRRLVAEWFEQELGIVVPEWGFDREDTFPYDECCKERKGTLRREFIANENTKAEKVEEEKVKQLSLFEIFDSNGVFKI
;
A
#
# COMPACT_ATOMS: atom_id res chain seq x y z
N MET A 1 1.96 -3.72 -16.10
CA MET A 1 3.08 -3.65 -15.14
C MET A 1 2.52 -3.96 -13.77
N TYR A 2 3.30 -4.60 -12.90
CA TYR A 2 2.86 -4.97 -11.54
C TYR A 2 3.92 -4.62 -10.50
N THR A 3 3.54 -4.66 -9.23
CA THR A 3 4.48 -4.78 -8.11
C THR A 3 4.42 -6.19 -7.52
N SER A 4 5.47 -6.61 -6.82
CA SER A 4 5.46 -7.82 -5.97
C SER A 4 6.62 -7.75 -4.97
N ASN A 5 6.88 -8.86 -4.29
CA ASN A 5 8.01 -8.97 -3.37
C ASN A 5 8.90 -10.18 -3.67
N PHE A 6 10.11 -10.16 -3.13
CA PHE A 6 11.08 -11.25 -3.32
C PHE A 6 10.59 -12.60 -2.79
N ALA A 7 9.69 -12.65 -1.80
CA ALA A 7 9.18 -13.91 -1.26
C ALA A 7 8.22 -14.63 -2.22
N THR A 8 7.50 -13.87 -3.05
CA THR A 8 6.52 -14.40 -4.02
C THR A 8 7.07 -14.51 -5.44
N VAL A 9 8.27 -14.02 -5.73
CA VAL A 9 8.83 -13.97 -7.09
C VAL A 9 8.82 -15.33 -7.82
N ARG A 10 9.03 -16.43 -7.09
CA ARG A 10 9.03 -17.79 -7.67
C ARG A 10 7.65 -18.25 -8.17
N LYS A 11 6.58 -17.57 -7.77
CA LYS A 11 5.21 -17.85 -8.20
C LYS A 11 4.82 -17.08 -9.47
N LEU A 12 5.65 -16.14 -9.91
CA LEU A 12 5.35 -15.35 -11.09
C LEU A 12 5.37 -16.24 -12.35
N PRO A 13 4.40 -16.08 -13.26
CA PRO A 13 4.40 -16.77 -14.54
C PRO A 13 5.57 -16.30 -15.41
N ALA A 14 6.05 -17.19 -16.29
CA ALA A 14 7.28 -16.98 -17.08
C ALA A 14 7.25 -15.76 -18.03
N HIS A 15 6.06 -15.27 -18.39
CA HIS A 15 5.91 -14.09 -19.26
C HIS A 15 6.11 -12.76 -18.51
N LEU A 16 6.13 -12.77 -17.18
CA LEU A 16 6.40 -11.58 -16.37
C LEU A 16 7.89 -11.44 -16.09
N LYS A 17 8.37 -10.20 -16.11
CA LYS A 17 9.78 -9.86 -15.93
C LYS A 17 10.00 -9.24 -14.55
N PRO A 18 10.44 -9.98 -13.54
CA PRO A 18 10.69 -9.40 -12.23
C PRO A 18 11.95 -8.53 -12.25
N VAL A 19 11.83 -7.29 -11.76
CA VAL A 19 12.90 -6.28 -11.69
C VAL A 19 13.01 -5.78 -10.26
N ALA A 20 14.19 -5.88 -9.67
CA ALA A 20 14.43 -5.34 -8.34
C ALA A 20 14.54 -3.81 -8.38
N ILE A 21 13.80 -3.13 -7.51
CA ILE A 21 13.89 -1.66 -7.32
C ILE A 21 14.35 -1.30 -5.91
N SER A 22 14.84 -2.27 -5.13
CA SER A 22 15.35 -2.07 -3.77
C SER A 22 16.83 -1.67 -3.76
N ILE A 23 17.26 -0.93 -2.73
CA ILE A 23 18.67 -0.50 -2.61
C ILE A 23 19.62 -1.67 -2.36
N GLY A 24 19.22 -2.66 -1.56
CA GLY A 24 19.86 -3.97 -1.44
C GLY A 24 19.01 -5.05 -2.11
N VAL A 25 19.63 -6.12 -2.60
CA VAL A 25 18.92 -7.28 -3.16
C VAL A 25 19.31 -8.55 -2.39
N PRO A 26 18.44 -9.58 -2.33
CA PRO A 26 18.79 -10.85 -1.71
C PRO A 26 20.02 -11.47 -2.38
N LYS A 27 20.85 -12.20 -1.63
CA LYS A 27 22.07 -12.84 -2.17
C LYS A 27 21.83 -13.78 -3.36
N TRP A 28 20.64 -14.35 -3.43
CA TRP A 28 20.23 -15.27 -4.51
C TRP A 28 19.66 -14.53 -5.73
N TRP A 29 19.45 -13.21 -5.66
CA TRP A 29 18.91 -12.42 -6.75
C TRP A 29 20.01 -12.13 -7.78
N ASN A 30 19.85 -12.67 -8.98
CA ASN A 30 20.73 -12.43 -10.12
C ASN A 30 19.98 -11.77 -11.30
N GLY A 31 18.75 -11.28 -11.05
CA GLY A 31 17.91 -10.64 -12.06
C GLY A 31 18.20 -9.15 -12.23
N PRO A 32 17.49 -8.49 -13.16
CA PRO A 32 17.67 -7.07 -13.43
C PRO A 32 17.36 -6.21 -12.19
N VAL A 33 18.03 -5.06 -12.12
CA VAL A 33 17.89 -4.10 -11.01
C VAL A 33 17.82 -2.69 -11.58
N GLU A 34 16.74 -1.97 -11.32
CA GLU A 34 16.58 -0.57 -11.71
C GLU A 34 16.81 0.33 -10.49
N LYS A 35 18.08 0.71 -10.28
CA LYS A 35 18.50 1.51 -9.11
C LYS A 35 18.00 2.96 -9.17
N ARG A 36 17.58 3.47 -10.33
CA ARG A 36 16.98 4.81 -10.40
C ARG A 36 15.69 4.87 -9.59
N LEU A 37 14.96 3.77 -9.47
CA LEU A 37 13.73 3.63 -8.67
C LEU A 37 13.98 3.21 -7.21
N ALA A 38 15.24 3.04 -6.80
CA ALA A 38 15.57 2.69 -5.41
C ALA A 38 15.73 3.92 -4.52
N PRO A 39 15.33 3.85 -3.24
CA PRO A 39 15.70 4.87 -2.27
C PRO A 39 17.21 4.85 -2.04
N THR A 40 17.76 5.94 -1.51
CA THR A 40 19.17 5.98 -1.10
C THR A 40 19.36 5.38 0.30
N TRP A 41 20.58 4.97 0.64
CA TRP A 41 20.91 4.49 2.00
C TRP A 41 20.64 5.54 3.09
N GLN A 42 20.74 6.83 2.75
CA GLN A 42 20.44 7.91 3.70
C GLN A 42 18.94 8.01 3.96
N MET A 43 18.10 7.86 2.92
CA MET A 43 16.64 7.89 3.05
C MET A 43 16.15 6.82 4.04
N LEU A 44 16.75 5.63 4.06
CA LEU A 44 16.36 4.55 4.98
C LEU A 44 16.52 4.88 6.48
N LYS A 45 17.27 5.94 6.81
CA LYS A 45 17.49 6.38 8.20
C LYS A 45 16.58 7.55 8.60
N MET A 46 15.74 8.03 7.69
CA MET A 46 14.87 9.18 7.91
C MET A 46 13.53 8.75 8.50
N ASP A 47 12.84 9.69 9.16
CA ASP A 47 11.42 9.54 9.42
C ASP A 47 10.61 9.56 8.12
N ARG A 48 9.37 9.06 8.19
CA ARG A 48 8.47 8.94 7.03
C ARG A 48 8.27 10.26 6.29
N LYS A 49 8.06 11.37 6.99
CA LYS A 49 7.78 12.66 6.34
C LYS A 49 8.97 13.12 5.48
N ASN A 50 10.18 13.02 6.02
CA ASN A 50 11.38 13.38 5.29
C ASN A 50 11.71 12.39 4.16
N TYR A 51 11.48 11.09 4.40
CA TYR A 51 11.59 10.05 3.38
C TYR A 51 10.67 10.35 2.18
N ASP A 52 9.38 10.54 2.44
CA ASP A 52 8.35 10.71 1.42
C ASP A 52 8.64 11.94 0.56
N ARG A 53 9.00 13.07 1.21
CA ARG A 53 9.36 14.31 0.51
C ARG A 53 10.53 14.09 -0.45
N LEU A 54 11.66 13.57 0.05
CA LEU A 54 12.87 13.44 -0.76
C LEU A 54 12.75 12.37 -1.84
N PHE A 55 12.00 11.30 -1.57
CA PHE A 55 11.81 10.24 -2.55
C PHE A 55 10.87 10.70 -3.68
N LYS A 56 9.80 11.44 -3.38
CA LYS A 56 8.95 12.11 -4.38
C LYS A 56 9.75 13.11 -5.22
N GLU A 57 10.58 13.95 -4.60
CA GLU A 57 11.50 14.86 -5.32
C GLU A 57 12.47 14.12 -6.24
N LYS A 58 12.93 12.94 -5.83
CA LYS A 58 13.79 12.09 -6.65
C LYS A 58 13.04 11.53 -7.86
N LEU A 59 11.82 11.03 -7.68
CA LEU A 59 10.99 10.51 -8.77
C LEU A 59 10.61 11.60 -9.78
N ALA A 60 10.30 12.80 -9.31
CA ALA A 60 9.96 13.96 -10.15
C ALA A 60 11.11 14.43 -11.08
N ARG A 61 12.33 13.90 -10.92
CA ARG A 61 13.48 14.17 -11.80
C ARG A 61 13.73 13.05 -12.81
N LEU A 62 12.95 11.97 -12.74
CA LEU A 62 13.03 10.84 -13.67
C LEU A 62 11.96 11.00 -14.74
N ASP A 63 12.19 10.35 -15.87
CA ASP A 63 11.22 10.24 -16.95
C ASP A 63 10.46 8.92 -16.79
N ALA A 64 9.14 9.02 -16.55
CA ALA A 64 8.30 7.85 -16.36
C ALA A 64 8.09 7.07 -17.67
N GLU A 65 8.01 7.76 -18.81
CA GLU A 65 7.79 7.13 -20.11
C GLU A 65 9.04 6.33 -20.52
N GLU A 66 10.24 6.93 -20.40
CA GLU A 66 11.50 6.23 -20.66
C GLU A 66 11.67 4.98 -19.78
N LEU A 67 11.39 5.10 -18.48
CA LEU A 67 11.49 3.96 -17.57
C LEU A 67 10.46 2.88 -17.89
N TYR A 68 9.23 3.26 -18.23
CA TYR A 68 8.18 2.32 -18.57
C TYR A 68 8.51 1.55 -19.85
N GLU A 69 8.95 2.24 -20.91
CA GLU A 69 9.38 1.63 -22.17
C GLU A 69 10.56 0.69 -21.98
N SER A 70 11.55 1.10 -21.18
CA SER A 70 12.76 0.32 -20.88
C SER A 70 12.45 -0.95 -20.06
N LEU A 71 11.57 -0.85 -19.06
CA LEU A 71 11.18 -1.97 -18.20
C LEU A 71 10.22 -2.93 -18.92
N GLY A 72 9.32 -2.38 -19.73
CA GLY A 72 8.24 -3.09 -20.41
C GLY A 72 6.97 -3.21 -19.58
N ASP A 73 5.85 -3.38 -20.28
CA ASP A 73 4.51 -3.55 -19.71
C ASP A 73 4.38 -4.79 -18.81
N ASN A 74 5.17 -5.83 -19.06
CA ASN A 74 5.22 -7.07 -18.28
C ASN A 74 6.19 -7.04 -17.10
N ALA A 75 6.77 -5.88 -16.77
CA ALA A 75 7.65 -5.73 -15.61
C ALA A 75 6.89 -5.92 -14.28
N VAL A 76 7.57 -6.54 -13.32
CA VAL A 76 7.11 -6.71 -11.94
C VAL A 76 8.15 -6.09 -11.00
N LEU A 77 7.81 -4.95 -10.40
CA LEU A 77 8.70 -4.19 -9.54
C LEU A 77 8.79 -4.84 -8.15
N LEU A 78 10.00 -5.27 -7.77
CA LEU A 78 10.25 -6.02 -6.55
C LEU A 78 10.88 -5.19 -5.43
N CYS A 79 10.38 -5.42 -4.21
CA CYS A 79 11.05 -5.09 -2.95
C CYS A 79 10.84 -6.23 -1.92
N TYR A 80 11.08 -5.97 -0.63
CA TYR A 80 11.06 -6.98 0.43
C TYR A 80 9.72 -7.11 1.16
N GLU A 81 9.08 -5.97 1.43
CA GLU A 81 7.93 -5.88 2.30
C GLU A 81 6.74 -6.66 1.73
N ALA A 82 5.79 -7.10 2.55
CA ALA A 82 4.61 -7.79 2.01
C ALA A 82 3.59 -6.79 1.42
N HIS A 83 2.53 -7.29 0.80
CA HIS A 83 1.41 -6.47 0.32
C HIS A 83 0.89 -5.57 1.45
N ASN A 84 0.51 -4.33 1.14
CA ASN A 84 -0.05 -3.34 2.07
C ASN A 84 0.80 -2.96 3.31
N ASP A 85 2.06 -3.38 3.36
CA ASP A 85 3.07 -2.83 4.27
C ASP A 85 3.63 -1.50 3.72
N TRP A 86 4.25 -0.69 4.57
CA TRP A 86 4.87 0.57 4.13
C TRP A 86 6.14 0.28 3.33
N CYS A 87 6.05 0.43 2.01
CA CYS A 87 7.11 0.10 1.06
C CYS A 87 7.16 1.09 -0.09
N HIS A 88 8.36 1.46 -0.53
CA HIS A 88 8.56 2.39 -1.64
C HIS A 88 8.02 1.90 -2.97
N ARG A 89 7.87 0.58 -3.16
CA ARG A 89 7.30 0.02 -4.40
C ARG A 89 5.88 0.52 -4.67
N ARG A 90 5.08 0.75 -3.63
CA ARG A 90 3.72 1.29 -3.78
C ARG A 90 3.77 2.77 -4.17
N LEU A 91 4.71 3.54 -3.62
CA LEU A 91 4.95 4.93 -4.03
C LEU A 91 5.43 5.03 -5.48
N VAL A 92 6.33 4.14 -5.91
CA VAL A 92 6.76 4.05 -7.32
C VAL A 92 5.60 3.65 -8.24
N ALA A 93 4.77 2.70 -7.82
CA ALA A 93 3.58 2.30 -8.57
C ALA A 93 2.60 3.46 -8.75
N GLU A 94 2.29 4.20 -7.68
CA GLU A 94 1.44 5.38 -7.76
C GLU A 94 2.03 6.49 -8.62
N TRP A 95 3.35 6.66 -8.60
CA TRP A 95 4.03 7.59 -9.49
C TRP A 95 3.83 7.22 -10.96
N PHE A 96 4.02 5.95 -11.35
CA PHE A 96 3.70 5.50 -12.71
C PHE A 96 2.22 5.65 -13.07
N GLU A 97 1.31 5.34 -12.13
CA GLU A 97 -0.13 5.54 -12.32
C GLU A 97 -0.47 7.01 -12.59
N GLN A 98 0.17 7.94 -11.86
CA GLN A 98 -0.03 9.38 -12.00
C GLN A 98 0.54 9.94 -13.30
N GLU A 99 1.79 9.60 -13.63
CA GLU A 99 2.47 10.17 -14.80
C GLU A 99 1.94 9.59 -16.13
N LEU A 100 1.54 8.31 -16.15
CA LEU A 100 1.20 7.60 -17.39
C LEU A 100 -0.28 7.22 -17.52
N GLY A 101 -1.09 7.41 -16.47
CA GLY A 101 -2.51 7.03 -16.49
C GLY A 101 -2.77 5.53 -16.58
N ILE A 102 -1.77 4.70 -16.27
CA ILE A 102 -1.88 3.23 -16.23
C ILE A 102 -2.33 2.75 -14.84
N VAL A 103 -2.61 1.45 -14.71
CA VAL A 103 -2.88 0.80 -13.42
C VAL A 103 -1.73 -0.14 -13.06
N VAL A 104 -1.18 -0.02 -11.85
CA VAL A 104 -0.04 -0.84 -11.38
C VAL A 104 -0.41 -1.53 -10.07
N PRO A 105 -1.14 -2.67 -10.12
CA PRO A 105 -1.53 -3.41 -8.93
C PRO A 105 -0.38 -4.27 -8.39
N GLU A 106 -0.53 -4.82 -7.18
CA GLU A 106 0.35 -5.90 -6.72
C GLU A 106 -0.10 -7.22 -7.36
N TRP A 107 0.85 -8.00 -7.88
CA TRP A 107 0.55 -9.25 -8.55
C TRP A 107 -0.19 -10.21 -7.60
N GLY A 108 -1.32 -10.74 -8.09
CA GLY A 108 -2.19 -11.63 -7.31
C GLY A 108 -3.26 -10.91 -6.49
N PHE A 109 -3.36 -9.59 -6.57
CA PHE A 109 -4.37 -8.79 -5.90
C PHE A 109 -5.06 -7.84 -6.87
N ASP A 110 -6.33 -7.55 -6.61
CA ASP A 110 -7.04 -6.49 -7.31
C ASP A 110 -6.48 -5.12 -6.89
N ARG A 111 -6.58 -4.11 -7.76
CA ARG A 111 -6.04 -2.77 -7.45
C ARG A 111 -6.74 -2.18 -6.22
N GLU A 112 -8.01 -2.50 -6.06
CA GLU A 112 -8.93 -2.06 -5.01
C GLU A 112 -8.57 -2.64 -3.65
N ASP A 113 -7.92 -3.81 -3.62
CA ASP A 113 -7.42 -4.46 -2.41
C ASP A 113 -6.13 -3.85 -1.89
N THR A 114 -5.47 -3.04 -2.71
CA THR A 114 -4.21 -2.38 -2.36
C THR A 114 -4.49 -1.00 -1.76
N PHE A 115 -3.93 -0.73 -0.58
CA PHE A 115 -4.01 0.61 0.02
C PHE A 115 -3.23 1.64 -0.80
N PRO A 116 -3.70 2.90 -0.84
CA PRO A 116 -2.84 4.02 -1.21
C PRO A 116 -1.56 4.03 -0.39
N TYR A 117 -0.44 4.50 -0.94
CA TYR A 117 0.85 4.51 -0.27
C TYR A 117 0.81 5.20 1.09
N ASP A 118 0.11 6.34 1.18
CA ASP A 118 -0.02 7.13 2.40
C ASP A 118 -0.74 6.34 3.51
N GLU A 119 -1.54 5.36 3.12
CA GLU A 119 -2.28 4.45 3.98
C GLU A 119 -1.55 3.14 4.28
N CYS A 120 -0.50 2.77 3.54
CA CYS A 120 0.29 1.58 3.82
C CYS A 120 1.05 1.70 5.15
N CYS A 121 1.00 0.66 5.98
CA CYS A 121 1.68 0.61 7.27
C CYS A 121 1.89 -0.84 7.72
N LYS A 122 2.75 -1.04 8.73
CA LYS A 122 3.07 -2.38 9.25
C LYS A 122 1.84 -3.10 9.80
N GLU A 123 0.90 -2.35 10.37
CA GLU A 123 -0.35 -2.86 10.95
C GLU A 123 -1.34 -3.35 9.88
N ARG A 124 -1.19 -2.90 8.63
CA ARG A 124 -2.04 -3.28 7.49
C ARG A 124 -1.40 -4.33 6.59
N LYS A 125 -0.19 -4.80 6.94
CA LYS A 125 0.56 -5.79 6.19
C LYS A 125 -0.28 -7.05 5.91
N GLY A 126 -0.48 -7.33 4.62
CA GLY A 126 -1.22 -8.49 4.12
C GLY A 126 -2.73 -8.40 4.24
N THR A 127 -3.27 -7.35 4.84
CA THR A 127 -4.71 -7.14 4.99
C THR A 127 -5.27 -6.53 3.71
N LEU A 128 -6.32 -7.10 3.13
CA LEU A 128 -6.95 -6.52 1.95
C LEU A 128 -7.72 -5.25 2.33
N ARG A 129 -7.62 -4.21 1.51
CA ARG A 129 -8.31 -2.92 1.76
C ARG A 129 -9.83 -3.08 1.86
N ARG A 130 -10.43 -3.93 1.02
CA ARG A 130 -11.88 -4.23 1.08
C ARG A 130 -12.31 -4.81 2.42
N GLU A 131 -11.50 -5.71 2.98
CA GLU A 131 -11.77 -6.36 4.27
C GLU A 131 -11.61 -5.35 5.41
N PHE A 132 -10.60 -4.49 5.34
CA PHE A 132 -10.41 -3.42 6.30
C PHE A 132 -11.61 -2.47 6.35
N ILE A 133 -12.09 -2.00 5.20
CA ILE A 133 -13.25 -1.10 5.11
C ILE A 133 -14.51 -1.78 5.67
N ALA A 134 -14.76 -3.04 5.30
CA ALA A 134 -15.91 -3.78 5.82
C ALA A 134 -15.88 -3.90 7.35
N ASN A 135 -14.70 -4.15 7.92
CA ASN A 135 -14.52 -4.24 9.37
C ASN A 135 -14.75 -2.89 10.07
N GLU A 136 -14.25 -1.78 9.51
CA GLU A 136 -14.46 -0.44 10.08
C GLU A 136 -15.94 -0.02 10.04
N ASN A 137 -16.65 -0.34 8.94
CA ASN A 137 -18.09 -0.10 8.85
C ASN A 137 -18.87 -0.89 9.90
N THR A 138 -18.54 -2.18 10.06
CA THR A 138 -19.19 -3.04 11.07
C THR A 138 -18.97 -2.53 12.49
N LYS A 139 -17.79 -1.97 12.79
CA LYS A 139 -17.51 -1.35 14.10
C LYS A 139 -18.35 -0.08 14.30
N ALA A 140 -18.44 0.77 13.27
CA ALA A 140 -19.22 1.99 13.34
C ALA A 140 -20.72 1.69 13.56
N GLU A 141 -21.27 0.69 12.86
CA GLU A 141 -22.65 0.22 13.05
C GLU A 141 -22.91 -0.24 14.48
N LYS A 142 -22.01 -1.04 15.07
CA LYS A 142 -22.13 -1.49 16.48
C LYS A 142 -22.09 -0.34 17.48
N VAL A 143 -21.20 0.63 17.27
CA VAL A 143 -21.11 1.83 18.12
C VAL A 143 -22.39 2.65 18.04
N GLU A 144 -22.99 2.76 16.84
CA GLU A 144 -24.25 3.46 16.67
C GLU A 144 -25.41 2.71 17.34
N GLU A 145 -25.49 1.39 17.19
CA GLU A 145 -26.48 0.56 17.89
C GLU A 145 -26.37 0.69 19.41
N GLU A 146 -25.16 0.73 19.97
CA GLU A 146 -24.94 0.91 21.41
C GLU A 146 -25.37 2.30 21.89
N LYS A 147 -25.10 3.36 21.12
CA LYS A 147 -25.57 4.71 21.42
C LYS A 147 -27.09 4.80 21.39
N VAL A 148 -27.74 4.20 20.39
CA VAL A 148 -29.21 4.17 20.26
C VAL A 148 -29.82 3.43 21.45
N LYS A 149 -29.26 2.28 21.85
CA LYS A 149 -29.70 1.54 23.04
C LYS A 149 -29.53 2.38 24.32
N GLN A 150 -28.39 3.06 24.48
CA GLN A 150 -28.14 3.92 25.63
C GLN A 150 -29.10 5.12 25.69
N LEU A 151 -29.36 5.78 24.56
CA LEU A 151 -30.32 6.88 24.46
C LEU A 151 -31.74 6.41 24.79
N SER A 152 -32.18 5.27 24.24
CA SER A 152 -33.50 4.71 24.55
C SER A 152 -33.65 4.37 26.03
N LEU A 153 -32.59 3.89 26.69
CA LEU A 153 -32.58 3.69 28.14
C LEU A 153 -32.73 5.02 28.90
N PHE A 154 -32.03 6.08 28.49
CA PHE A 154 -32.19 7.41 29.09
C PHE A 154 -33.55 8.07 28.81
N GLU A 155 -34.25 7.70 27.75
CA GLU A 155 -35.62 8.18 27.52
C GLU A 155 -36.63 7.48 28.43
N ILE A 156 -36.37 6.21 28.77
CA ILE A 156 -37.20 5.41 29.69
C ILE A 156 -37.06 5.90 31.15
N PHE A 157 -35.90 6.40 31.56
CA PHE A 157 -35.63 6.84 32.93
C PHE A 157 -35.46 8.37 33.03
N ASP A 158 -36.11 9.04 34.00
CA ASP A 158 -35.88 10.46 34.28
C ASP A 158 -34.52 10.72 34.96
N SER A 159 -34.18 12.00 35.18
CA SER A 159 -32.91 12.41 35.81
C SER A 159 -32.72 11.91 37.26
N ASN A 160 -33.73 11.28 37.85
CA ASN A 160 -33.70 10.64 39.17
C ASN A 160 -33.74 9.10 39.08
N GLY A 161 -33.68 8.51 37.88
CA GLY A 161 -33.73 7.06 37.65
C GLY A 161 -35.13 6.45 37.76
N VAL A 162 -36.20 7.25 37.66
CA VAL A 162 -37.58 6.79 37.74
C VAL A 162 -38.17 6.64 36.35
N PHE A 163 -38.95 5.58 36.11
CA PHE A 163 -39.65 5.36 34.84
C PHE A 163 -40.51 6.57 34.48
N LYS A 164 -40.34 7.11 33.27
CA LYS A 164 -41.29 8.08 32.71
C LYS A 164 -42.54 7.32 32.25
N ILE A 165 -43.62 7.45 33.00
CA ILE A 165 -44.96 6.89 32.68
C ILE A 165 -45.64 7.77 31.64
#